data_AF-A0A150UWC5-F1
#
_entry.id   AF-A0A150UWC5-F1
#
_cell.length_a   1.000
_cell.length_b   1.000
_cell.length_c   1.000
_cell.angle_alpha   90.00
_cell.angle_beta   90.00
_cell.angle_gamma   90.00
#
_symmetry.space_group_name_H-M   'P 1'
#
loop_
_entity.id
_entity.type
_entity.pdbx_description
1 polymer ?
#
loop_
_entity_poly.entity_id
_entity_poly.type
_entity_poly.pdbx_seq_one_letter_code
_entity_poly.pdbx_strand_id
1 'polypeptide(L)'
;MKKQSSKWINISLGYISDIVVIVHRFVMTALGLLCYHDAMKQSLFNILSDGLLCRYKVAIQHVQFLLEVERNGIPMTTNHYFSDNLEKCRQERMFSLMQEFSINDCKHGSVIRLSDAKRTHPMSNMEHIVQDIHDILQSYYKVARKRYVDNVVTQATSHFLITGPETPLNLFTPTFVSGLTKEELEHIVGEALRMKRERARLKKDIASLTEAKHILLHG
;
A
#
# COMPACT_ATOMS: atom_id res chain seq x y z
N MET A 1 14.27 2.11 -19.35
CA MET A 1 13.62 1.75 -18.06
C MET A 1 14.27 2.36 -16.83
N LYS A 2 15.48 1.95 -16.37
CA LYS A 2 16.09 2.46 -15.11
C LYS A 2 16.04 3.98 -14.91
N LYS A 3 16.34 4.75 -15.97
CA LYS A 3 16.29 6.22 -15.92
C LYS A 3 14.85 6.76 -15.81
N GLN A 4 13.90 6.20 -16.56
CA GLN A 4 12.48 6.58 -16.55
C GLN A 4 11.76 6.22 -15.25
N SER A 5 12.18 5.14 -14.59
CA SER A 5 11.62 4.68 -13.31
C SER A 5 12.39 5.19 -12.08
N SER A 6 13.37 6.09 -12.27
CA SER A 6 14.22 6.62 -11.19
C SER A 6 13.41 7.11 -9.98
N LYS A 7 12.35 7.88 -10.23
CA LYS A 7 11.45 8.42 -9.21
C LYS A 7 10.58 7.38 -8.49
N TRP A 8 10.42 6.17 -9.03
CA TRP A 8 9.53 5.16 -8.45
C TRP A 8 10.00 4.70 -7.06
N ILE A 9 11.31 4.66 -6.80
CA ILE A 9 11.82 4.23 -5.48
C ILE A 9 11.26 5.14 -4.38
N ASN A 10 11.48 6.45 -4.50
CA ASN A 10 11.09 7.39 -3.45
C ASN A 10 9.57 7.48 -3.31
N ILE A 11 8.85 7.46 -4.43
CA ILE A 11 7.38 7.52 -4.42
C ILE A 11 6.79 6.28 -3.74
N SER A 12 7.23 5.09 -4.12
CA SER A 12 6.67 3.85 -3.60
C SER A 12 7.04 3.59 -2.15
N LEU A 13 8.29 3.91 -1.76
CA LEU A 13 8.72 3.78 -0.37
C LEU A 13 8.01 4.82 0.51
N GLY A 14 7.86 6.06 0.06
CA GLY A 14 7.07 7.07 0.77
C GLY A 14 5.62 6.62 0.94
N TYR A 15 4.98 6.19 -0.15
CA TYR A 15 3.60 5.70 -0.13
C TYR A 15 3.41 4.54 0.86
N ILE A 16 4.24 3.49 0.80
CA ILE A 16 4.06 2.35 1.71
C ILE A 16 4.33 2.73 3.17
N SER A 17 5.29 3.63 3.43
CA SER A 17 5.53 4.18 4.77
C SER A 17 4.33 4.96 5.29
N ASP A 18 3.69 5.78 4.46
CA ASP A 18 2.48 6.52 4.84
C ASP A 18 1.34 5.55 5.21
N ILE A 19 1.13 4.50 4.42
CA ILE A 19 0.13 3.47 4.73
C ILE A 19 0.47 2.74 6.05
N VAL A 20 1.73 2.38 6.27
CA VAL A 20 2.18 1.77 7.53
C VAL A 20 1.84 2.68 8.72
N VAL A 21 2.10 3.99 8.60
CA VAL A 21 1.75 4.97 9.65
C VAL A 21 0.24 5.04 9.88
N ILE A 22 -0.57 5.03 8.82
CA ILE A 22 -2.04 5.03 8.93
C ILE A 22 -2.53 3.77 9.65
N VAL A 23 -2.07 2.59 9.24
CA VAL A 23 -2.44 1.31 9.86
C VAL A 23 -1.97 1.26 11.32
N HIS A 24 -0.75 1.72 11.61
CA HIS A 24 -0.24 1.78 12.96
C HIS A 24 -1.07 2.71 13.85
N ARG A 25 -1.42 3.90 13.35
CA ARG A 25 -2.30 4.85 14.06
C ARG A 25 -3.68 4.24 14.34
N PHE A 26 -4.24 3.51 13.37
CA PHE A 26 -5.50 2.79 13.57
C PHE A 26 -5.39 1.78 14.71
N VAL A 27 -4.36 0.93 14.71
CA VAL A 27 -4.12 -0.05 15.78
C VAL A 27 -3.99 0.63 17.14
N MET A 28 -3.20 1.69 17.24
CA MET A 28 -3.01 2.44 18.49
C MET A 28 -4.30 3.10 19.00
N THR A 29 -5.12 3.59 18.08
CA THR A 29 -6.42 4.19 18.40
C THR A 29 -7.41 3.12 18.88
N ALA A 30 -7.46 1.97 18.20
CA ALA A 30 -8.29 0.84 18.60
C ALA A 30 -7.91 0.31 19.98
N LEU A 31 -6.61 0.15 20.26
CA LEU A 31 -6.13 -0.21 21.60
C LEU A 31 -6.51 0.82 22.66
N GLY A 32 -6.44 2.12 22.31
CA GLY A 32 -6.86 3.20 23.22
C GLY A 32 -8.35 3.21 23.54
N LEU A 33 -9.20 2.78 22.61
CA LEU A 33 -10.66 2.69 22.83
C LEU A 33 -11.05 1.43 23.61
N LEU A 34 -10.32 0.33 23.47
CA LEU A 34 -10.63 -0.95 24.10
C LEU A 34 -10.05 -1.06 25.52
N CYS A 35 -8.91 -0.42 25.81
CA CYS A 35 -8.24 -0.51 27.11
C CYS A 35 -8.65 0.62 28.06
N TYR A 36 -9.26 0.27 29.20
CA TYR A 36 -9.63 1.24 30.26
C TYR A 36 -8.43 1.84 31.02
N HIS A 37 -7.31 1.13 31.07
CA HIS A 37 -6.12 1.54 31.82
C HIS A 37 -4.92 1.70 30.87
N ASP A 38 -4.18 2.81 31.03
CA ASP A 38 -3.02 3.10 30.19
C ASP A 38 -1.91 2.05 30.36
N ALA A 39 -1.75 1.48 31.56
CA ALA A 39 -0.82 0.37 31.82
C ALA A 39 -1.16 -0.88 30.99
N MET A 40 -2.44 -1.25 30.89
CA MET A 40 -2.89 -2.39 30.08
C MET A 40 -2.63 -2.15 28.60
N LYS A 41 -2.89 -0.92 28.12
CA LYS A 41 -2.61 -0.50 26.75
C LYS A 41 -1.12 -0.64 26.44
N GLN A 42 -0.24 -0.15 27.32
CA GLN A 42 1.22 -0.23 27.14
C GLN A 42 1.71 -1.69 27.14
N SER A 43 1.25 -2.51 28.09
CA SER A 43 1.60 -3.94 28.16
C SER A 43 1.17 -4.69 26.89
N LEU A 44 -0.08 -4.49 26.45
CA LEU A 44 -0.61 -5.14 25.26
C LEU A 44 0.12 -4.67 23.99
N PHE A 45 0.42 -3.37 23.89
CA PHE A 45 1.19 -2.83 22.78
C PHE A 45 2.60 -3.44 22.71
N ASN A 46 3.29 -3.57 23.84
CA ASN A 46 4.64 -4.12 23.88
C ASN A 46 4.68 -5.56 23.33
N ILE A 47 3.69 -6.38 23.67
CA ILE A 47 3.59 -7.76 23.18
C ILE A 47 3.26 -7.79 21.68
N LEU A 48 2.41 -6.88 21.20
CA LEU A 48 2.04 -6.80 19.79
C LEU A 48 3.13 -6.16 18.91
N SER A 49 4.00 -5.33 19.49
CA SER A 49 4.95 -4.47 18.77
C SER A 49 5.84 -5.25 17.80
N ASP A 50 6.45 -6.34 18.25
CA ASP A 50 7.34 -7.15 17.42
C ASP A 50 6.60 -7.79 16.23
N GLY A 51 5.38 -8.27 16.48
CA GLY A 51 4.52 -8.84 15.45
C GLY A 51 4.05 -7.81 14.42
N LEU A 52 3.78 -6.58 14.85
CA LEU A 52 3.43 -5.46 13.96
C LEU A 52 4.64 -5.04 13.10
N LEU A 53 5.80 -4.86 13.73
CA LEU A 53 7.04 -4.49 13.06
C LEU A 53 7.44 -5.51 12.00
N CYS A 54 7.30 -6.81 12.29
CA CYS A 54 7.57 -7.88 11.33
C CYS A 54 6.70 -7.72 10.07
N ARG A 55 5.39 -7.54 10.24
CA ARG A 55 4.43 -7.39 9.13
C ARG A 55 4.67 -6.11 8.31
N TYR A 56 4.99 -5.00 8.97
CA TYR A 56 5.35 -3.76 8.26
C TYR A 56 6.62 -3.94 7.42
N LYS A 57 7.64 -4.64 7.95
CA LYS A 57 8.87 -4.95 7.21
C LYS A 57 8.58 -5.79 5.97
N VAL A 58 7.71 -6.81 6.08
CA VAL A 58 7.32 -7.65 4.93
C VAL A 58 6.70 -6.80 3.82
N ALA A 59 5.77 -5.88 4.15
CA ALA A 59 5.16 -5.01 3.16
C ALA A 59 6.19 -4.10 2.44
N ILE A 60 7.14 -3.53 3.19
CA ILE A 60 8.21 -2.68 2.64
C ILE A 60 9.16 -3.50 1.76
N GLN A 61 9.57 -4.68 2.23
CA GLN A 61 10.42 -5.62 1.48
C GLN A 61 9.74 -6.05 0.18
N HIS A 62 8.42 -6.26 0.20
CA HIS A 62 7.66 -6.59 -1.01
C HIS A 62 7.69 -5.46 -2.04
N VAL A 63 7.56 -4.20 -1.61
CA VAL A 63 7.72 -3.03 -2.51
C VAL A 63 9.13 -2.98 -3.11
N GLN A 64 10.16 -3.26 -2.31
CA GLN A 64 11.54 -3.33 -2.78
C GLN A 64 11.72 -4.44 -3.83
N PHE A 65 11.14 -5.61 -3.60
CA PHE A 65 11.12 -6.71 -4.57
C PHE A 65 10.45 -6.30 -5.88
N LEU A 66 9.27 -5.67 -5.82
CA LEU A 66 8.58 -5.17 -7.02
C LEU A 66 9.43 -4.13 -7.79
N LEU A 67 10.14 -3.26 -7.08
CA LEU A 67 11.07 -2.30 -7.68
C LEU A 67 12.24 -3.01 -8.37
N GLU A 68 12.81 -4.05 -7.75
CA GLU A 68 13.90 -4.83 -8.31
C GLU A 68 13.48 -5.50 -9.61
N VAL A 69 12.34 -6.19 -9.60
CA VAL A 69 11.81 -6.92 -10.75
C VAL A 69 11.56 -5.96 -11.93
N GLU A 70 10.88 -4.85 -11.71
CA GLU A 70 10.49 -3.94 -12.81
C GLU A 70 11.63 -3.03 -13.28
N ARG A 71 12.59 -2.69 -12.41
CA ARG A 71 13.66 -1.75 -12.76
C ARG A 71 14.96 -2.42 -13.20
N ASN A 72 15.32 -3.51 -12.54
CA ASN A 72 16.61 -4.19 -12.75
C ASN A 72 16.46 -5.48 -13.55
N GLY A 73 15.25 -6.02 -13.67
CA GLY A 73 14.93 -7.12 -14.57
C GLY A 73 15.03 -6.76 -16.05
N ILE A 74 15.02 -7.81 -16.89
CA ILE A 74 14.97 -7.67 -18.34
C ILE A 74 13.55 -7.18 -18.72
N PRO A 75 13.41 -6.08 -19.48
CA PRO A 75 12.12 -5.62 -19.94
C PRO A 75 11.39 -6.69 -20.75
N MET A 76 10.34 -7.27 -20.17
CA MET A 76 9.49 -8.27 -20.81
C MET A 76 8.01 -7.97 -20.56
N THR A 77 7.19 -8.17 -21.58
CA THR A 77 5.74 -8.01 -21.51
C THR A 77 5.07 -8.93 -22.54
N THR A 78 4.01 -9.62 -22.10
CA THR A 78 3.07 -10.34 -22.96
C THR A 78 1.76 -9.57 -23.14
N ASN A 79 1.67 -8.38 -22.55
CA ASN A 79 0.49 -7.54 -22.62
C ASN A 79 0.32 -6.96 -24.04
N HIS A 80 -0.81 -7.27 -24.68
CA HIS A 80 -1.15 -6.82 -26.03
C HIS A 80 -1.14 -5.30 -26.19
N TYR A 81 -1.46 -4.55 -25.13
CA TYR A 81 -1.38 -3.09 -25.13
C TYR A 81 0.01 -2.55 -25.48
N PHE A 82 1.08 -3.34 -25.34
CA PHE A 82 2.40 -2.91 -25.80
C PHE A 82 2.40 -2.64 -27.31
N SER A 83 1.89 -3.58 -28.11
CA SER A 83 1.82 -3.47 -29.57
C SER A 83 0.92 -2.30 -29.97
N ASP A 84 -0.26 -2.19 -29.34
CA ASP A 84 -1.21 -1.10 -29.62
C ASP A 84 -0.60 0.27 -29.29
N ASN A 85 0.10 0.38 -28.16
CA ASN A 85 0.77 1.63 -27.78
C ASN A 85 1.89 1.99 -28.75
N LEU A 86 2.66 1.00 -29.22
CA LEU A 86 3.76 1.21 -30.17
C LEU A 86 3.22 1.66 -31.53
N GLU A 87 2.19 0.99 -32.03
CA GLU A 87 1.53 1.39 -33.27
C GLU A 87 0.95 2.80 -33.15
N LYS A 88 0.29 3.11 -32.03
CA LYS A 88 -0.24 4.45 -31.77
C LYS A 88 0.86 5.52 -31.76
N CYS A 89 2.00 5.29 -31.11
CA CYS A 89 3.11 6.26 -31.10
C CYS A 89 3.65 6.49 -32.52
N ARG A 90 3.79 5.43 -33.32
CA ARG A 90 4.22 5.52 -34.72
C ARG A 90 3.22 6.30 -35.58
N GLN A 91 1.93 6.02 -35.41
CA GLN A 91 0.84 6.73 -36.11
C GLN A 91 0.79 8.21 -35.74
N GLU A 92 0.86 8.56 -34.45
CA GLU A 92 0.88 9.95 -33.97
C GLU A 92 2.06 10.74 -34.55
N ARG A 93 3.23 10.10 -34.64
CA ARG A 93 4.41 10.71 -35.27
C ARG A 93 4.21 10.93 -36.76
N MET A 94 3.73 9.92 -37.49
CA MET A 94 3.43 10.03 -38.91
C MET A 94 2.40 11.14 -39.18
N PHE A 95 1.36 11.19 -38.35
CA PHE A 95 0.35 12.24 -38.41
C PHE A 95 0.96 13.63 -38.17
N SER A 96 1.85 13.77 -37.19
CA SER A 96 2.53 15.04 -36.89
C SER A 96 3.40 15.53 -38.06
N LEU A 97 4.14 14.62 -38.70
CA LEU A 97 4.93 14.94 -39.91
C LEU A 97 4.02 15.35 -41.07
N MET A 98 2.92 14.63 -41.26
CA MET A 98 1.93 14.89 -42.29
C MET A 98 1.21 16.23 -42.08
N GLN A 99 1.03 16.66 -40.83
CA GLN A 99 0.42 17.93 -40.49
C GLN A 99 1.25 19.13 -40.98
N GLU A 100 2.57 19.01 -41.06
CA GLU A 100 3.46 20.07 -41.61
C GLU A 100 3.12 20.39 -43.08
N PHE A 101 2.66 19.40 -43.84
CA PHE A 101 2.31 19.54 -45.25
C PHE A 101 0.80 19.68 -45.46
N SER A 102 0.04 19.75 -44.38
CA SER A 102 -1.41 19.80 -44.46
C SER A 102 -1.90 21.19 -44.83
N ILE A 103 -2.91 21.23 -45.70
CA ILE A 103 -3.57 22.43 -46.20
C ILE A 103 -4.98 22.40 -45.66
N ASN A 104 -5.47 23.50 -45.10
CA ASN A 104 -6.86 23.59 -44.70
C ASN A 104 -7.73 23.86 -45.93
N ASP A 105 -8.36 22.81 -46.44
CA ASP A 105 -9.42 22.93 -47.43
C ASP A 105 -10.72 23.15 -46.67
N CYS A 106 -11.17 24.41 -46.59
CA CYS A 106 -12.32 24.86 -45.79
C CYS A 106 -13.59 24.00 -45.91
N LYS A 107 -13.71 23.14 -46.95
CA LYS A 107 -14.78 22.16 -47.14
C LYS A 107 -14.54 20.78 -46.49
N HIS A 108 -13.30 20.29 -46.48
CA HIS A 108 -12.95 18.94 -46.03
C HIS A 108 -12.03 18.92 -44.80
N GLY A 109 -11.66 20.09 -44.28
CA GLY A 109 -10.73 20.25 -43.17
C GLY A 109 -9.28 20.14 -43.64
N SER A 110 -8.44 19.50 -42.83
CA SER A 110 -7.00 19.37 -43.14
C SER A 110 -6.76 18.28 -44.19
N VAL A 111 -6.25 18.66 -45.36
CA VAL A 111 -5.98 17.76 -46.49
C VAL A 111 -4.51 17.77 -46.87
N ILE A 112 -4.01 16.64 -47.38
CA ILE A 112 -2.61 16.49 -47.82
C ILE A 112 -2.61 16.03 -49.27
N ARG A 113 -1.77 16.64 -50.10
CA ARG A 113 -1.59 16.19 -51.49
C ARG A 113 -0.84 14.87 -51.50
N LEU A 114 -1.30 13.92 -52.31
CA LEU A 114 -0.66 12.59 -52.43
C LEU A 114 0.83 12.69 -52.85
N SER A 115 1.20 13.72 -53.61
CA SER A 115 2.60 14.02 -53.96
C SER A 115 3.45 14.36 -52.74
N ASP A 116 2.90 15.10 -51.77
CA ASP A 116 3.59 15.47 -50.53
C ASP A 116 3.65 14.29 -49.55
N ALA A 117 2.71 13.34 -49.62
CA ALA A 117 2.77 12.11 -48.83
C ALA A 117 3.99 11.21 -49.18
N LYS A 118 4.59 11.38 -50.37
CA LYS A 118 5.83 10.70 -50.77
C LYS A 118 7.10 11.47 -50.39
N ARG A 119 6.99 12.70 -49.87
CA ARG A 119 8.14 13.46 -49.39
C ARG A 119 8.56 12.85 -48.06
N THR A 120 9.37 11.81 -48.14
CA THR A 120 10.05 11.26 -46.97
C THR A 120 10.95 12.37 -46.43
N HIS A 121 10.77 12.79 -45.18
CA HIS A 121 11.77 13.61 -44.49
C HIS A 121 13.11 12.87 -44.62
N PRO A 122 14.16 13.49 -45.20
CA PRO A 122 15.47 12.87 -45.30
C PRO A 122 16.04 12.76 -43.90
N MET A 123 15.74 11.65 -43.25
CA MET A 123 16.17 11.33 -41.90
C MET A 123 17.23 10.25 -42.02
N SER A 124 18.33 10.40 -41.29
CA SER A 124 19.40 9.42 -41.29
C SER A 124 18.87 8.08 -40.74
N ASN A 125 19.40 6.96 -41.22
CA ASN A 125 19.11 5.63 -40.65
C ASN A 125 19.30 5.62 -39.13
N MET A 126 20.29 6.37 -38.62
CA MET A 126 20.55 6.51 -37.19
C MET A 126 19.40 7.20 -36.45
N GLU A 127 18.87 8.29 -37.00
CA GLU A 127 17.78 9.05 -36.39
C GLU A 127 16.48 8.22 -36.35
N HIS A 128 16.20 7.47 -37.42
CA HIS A 128 15.10 6.51 -37.45
C HIS A 128 15.21 5.46 -36.35
N ILE A 129 16.39 4.87 -36.16
CA ILE A 129 16.64 3.87 -35.10
C ILE A 129 16.43 4.50 -33.71
N VAL A 130 16.95 5.70 -33.48
CA VAL A 130 16.79 6.40 -32.19
C VAL A 130 15.31 6.61 -31.87
N GLN A 131 14.52 7.06 -32.85
CA GLN A 131 13.10 7.29 -32.63
C GLN A 131 12.31 5.98 -32.46
N ASP A 132 12.67 4.89 -33.16
CA ASP A 132 12.00 3.61 -32.97
C ASP A 132 12.25 3.04 -31.57
N ILE A 133 13.51 3.11 -31.10
CA ILE A 133 13.86 2.75 -29.72
C ILE A 133 13.09 3.62 -28.71
N HIS A 134 12.94 4.92 -29.00
CA HIS A 134 12.16 5.82 -28.14
C HIS A 134 10.71 5.35 -27.99
N ASP A 135 10.01 5.06 -29.09
CA ASP A 135 8.62 4.62 -29.05
C ASP A 135 8.46 3.26 -28.37
N ILE A 136 9.39 2.33 -28.62
CA ILE A 136 9.42 1.02 -27.94
C ILE A 136 9.52 1.24 -26.42
N LEU A 137 10.47 2.06 -25.97
CA LEU A 137 10.67 2.34 -24.55
C LEU A 137 9.48 3.07 -23.93
N GLN A 138 8.88 4.03 -24.64
CA GLN A 138 7.71 4.77 -24.16
C GLN A 138 6.48 3.87 -24.03
N SER A 139 6.24 3.02 -25.02
CA SER A 139 5.13 2.07 -25.06
C SER A 139 5.26 1.01 -23.98
N TYR A 140 6.47 0.47 -23.81
CA TYR A 140 6.78 -0.45 -22.71
C TYR A 140 6.59 0.20 -21.34
N TYR A 141 7.11 1.42 -21.16
CA TYR A 141 6.99 2.15 -19.89
C TYR A 141 5.53 2.38 -19.49
N LYS A 142 4.63 2.70 -20.44
CA LYS A 142 3.19 2.86 -20.17
C LYS A 142 2.59 1.60 -19.55
N VAL A 143 2.91 0.42 -20.09
CA VAL A 143 2.42 -0.87 -19.58
C VAL A 143 3.04 -1.18 -18.22
N ALA A 144 4.37 -1.12 -18.11
CA ALA A 144 5.10 -1.42 -16.89
C ALA A 144 4.64 -0.55 -15.71
N ARG A 145 4.41 0.76 -15.95
CA ARG A 145 3.92 1.69 -14.92
C ARG A 145 2.57 1.27 -14.36
N LYS A 146 1.61 0.93 -15.22
CA LYS A 146 0.26 0.52 -14.78
C LYS A 146 0.33 -0.76 -13.94
N ARG A 147 1.01 -1.78 -14.47
CA ARG A 147 1.23 -3.05 -13.75
C ARG A 147 1.90 -2.84 -12.40
N TYR A 148 2.95 -2.02 -12.35
CA TYR A 148 3.69 -1.76 -11.12
C TYR A 148 2.81 -1.08 -10.06
N VAL A 149 2.07 -0.03 -10.43
CA VAL A 149 1.17 0.69 -9.51
C VAL A 149 0.10 -0.25 -8.97
N ASP A 150 -0.54 -1.03 -9.85
CA ASP A 150 -1.55 -2.00 -9.44
C ASP A 150 -0.97 -3.04 -8.47
N ASN A 151 0.23 -3.55 -8.73
CA ASN A 151 0.89 -4.51 -7.85
C ASN A 151 1.26 -3.92 -6.49
N VAL A 152 1.71 -2.66 -6.41
CA VAL A 152 2.02 -2.01 -5.13
C VAL A 152 0.74 -1.86 -4.29
N VAL A 153 -0.36 -1.43 -4.90
CA VAL A 153 -1.63 -1.25 -4.17
C VAL A 153 -2.25 -2.59 -3.78
N THR A 154 -2.33 -3.54 -4.71
CA THR A 154 -3.00 -4.83 -4.45
C THR A 154 -2.18 -5.74 -3.55
N GLN A 155 -0.86 -5.83 -3.78
CA GLN A 155 -0.01 -6.76 -3.05
C GLN A 155 0.57 -6.13 -1.79
N ALA A 156 1.34 -5.04 -1.92
CA ALA A 156 2.01 -4.45 -0.76
C ALA A 156 1.05 -3.79 0.23
N THR A 157 0.02 -3.10 -0.27
CA THR A 157 -0.96 -2.44 0.60
C THR A 157 -2.11 -3.36 0.98
N SER A 158 -2.93 -3.77 0.02
CA SER A 158 -4.15 -4.53 0.33
C SER A 158 -3.80 -5.87 0.98
N HIS A 159 -2.97 -6.71 0.35
CA HIS A 159 -2.67 -8.02 0.89
C HIS A 159 -1.83 -7.95 2.19
N PHE A 160 -0.67 -7.29 2.21
CA PHE A 160 0.20 -7.35 3.39
C PHE A 160 -0.23 -6.46 4.57
N LEU A 161 -0.99 -5.36 4.34
CA LEU A 161 -1.33 -4.42 5.40
C LEU A 161 -2.81 -4.41 5.82
N ILE A 162 -3.74 -4.81 4.94
CA ILE A 162 -5.19 -4.61 5.18
C ILE A 162 -5.98 -5.93 5.21
N THR A 163 -6.05 -6.65 4.10
CA THR A 163 -7.01 -7.76 3.87
C THR A 163 -6.41 -9.16 3.91
N GLY A 164 -5.08 -9.30 3.83
CA GLY A 164 -4.43 -10.61 3.88
C GLY A 164 -4.53 -11.32 5.23
N PRO A 165 -4.13 -12.60 5.26
CA PRO A 165 -4.21 -13.42 6.47
C PRO A 165 -3.24 -12.94 7.56
N GLU A 166 -2.02 -12.53 7.18
CA GLU A 166 -0.97 -12.11 8.11
C GLU A 166 -0.86 -10.59 8.23
N THR A 167 -1.98 -9.86 8.21
CA THR A 167 -1.96 -8.40 8.29
C THR A 167 -1.74 -7.91 9.72
N PRO A 168 -1.27 -6.66 9.91
CA PRO A 168 -1.19 -6.03 11.22
C PRO A 168 -2.54 -5.99 11.95
N LEU A 169 -3.64 -5.89 11.19
CA LEU A 169 -5.01 -5.86 11.70
C LEU A 169 -5.46 -7.24 12.20
N ASN A 170 -4.99 -8.31 11.57
CA ASN A 170 -5.27 -9.70 11.95
C ASN A 170 -4.23 -10.29 12.91
N LEU A 171 -3.39 -9.46 13.54
CA LEU A 171 -2.40 -9.95 14.51
C LEU A 171 -3.06 -10.35 15.84
N PHE A 172 -4.02 -9.56 16.32
CA PHE A 172 -4.66 -9.80 17.61
C PHE A 172 -5.90 -10.70 17.44
N THR A 173 -5.67 -12.01 17.45
CA THR A 173 -6.69 -13.05 17.23
C THR A 173 -6.91 -13.92 18.47
N PRO A 174 -8.03 -14.67 18.55
CA PRO A 174 -8.27 -15.61 19.65
C PRO A 174 -7.16 -16.67 19.79
N THR A 175 -6.57 -17.10 18.67
CA THR A 175 -5.44 -18.03 18.66
C THR A 175 -4.18 -17.40 19.24
N PHE A 176 -3.92 -16.13 18.93
CA PHE A 176 -2.84 -15.37 19.56
C PHE A 176 -3.04 -15.27 21.08
N VAL A 177 -4.24 -14.92 21.54
CA VAL A 177 -4.56 -14.81 22.98
C VAL A 177 -4.41 -16.17 23.69
N SER A 178 -4.80 -17.26 23.04
CA SER A 178 -4.65 -18.62 23.57
C SER A 178 -3.19 -19.06 23.71
N GLY A 179 -2.28 -18.45 22.95
CA GLY A 179 -0.85 -18.71 23.01
C GLY A 179 -0.09 -17.95 24.08
N LEU A 180 -0.74 -16.97 24.75
CA LEU A 180 -0.10 -16.19 25.81
C LEU A 180 0.14 -17.03 27.07
N THR A 181 1.31 -16.86 27.68
CA THR A 181 1.64 -17.48 28.96
C THR A 181 0.85 -16.86 30.11
N LYS A 182 0.77 -17.55 31.25
CA LYS A 182 0.06 -17.03 32.43
C LYS A 182 0.71 -15.76 32.95
N GLU A 183 2.04 -15.70 32.88
CA GLU A 183 2.86 -14.57 33.29
C GLU A 183 2.59 -13.34 32.40
N GLU A 184 2.51 -13.53 31.08
CA GLU A 184 2.13 -12.46 30.15
C GLU A 184 0.69 -11.99 30.38
N LEU A 185 -0.24 -12.91 30.64
CA LEU A 185 -1.63 -12.56 30.92
C LEU A 185 -1.78 -11.78 32.24
N GLU A 186 -1.05 -12.19 33.28
CA GLU A 186 -0.98 -11.44 34.54
C GLU A 186 -0.29 -10.08 34.35
N HIS A 187 0.68 -9.95 33.46
CA HIS A 187 1.29 -8.66 33.15
C HIS A 187 0.35 -7.71 32.37
N ILE A 188 -0.56 -8.25 31.55
CA ILE A 188 -1.54 -7.45 30.78
C ILE A 188 -2.76 -7.08 31.65
N VAL A 189 -3.33 -8.05 32.37
CA VAL A 189 -4.65 -7.94 33.05
C VAL A 189 -4.51 -7.90 34.57
N GLY A 190 -3.31 -8.10 35.12
CA GLY A 190 -3.07 -8.10 36.56
C GLY A 190 -3.46 -6.77 37.19
N GLU A 191 -4.48 -6.81 38.04
CA GLU A 191 -4.83 -5.67 38.88
C GLU A 191 -3.62 -5.29 39.76
N ALA A 192 -3.25 -4.01 39.77
CA ALA A 192 -2.25 -3.52 40.71
C ALA A 192 -2.63 -3.91 42.14
N LEU A 193 -1.64 -4.28 42.98
CA LEU A 193 -1.88 -4.74 44.36
C LEU A 193 -2.78 -3.80 45.17
N ARG A 194 -2.69 -2.49 44.92
CA ARG A 194 -3.55 -1.47 45.52
C ARG A 194 -5.03 -1.63 45.09
N MET A 195 -5.29 -1.79 43.80
CA MET A 195 -6.63 -2.02 43.25
C MET A 195 -7.23 -3.32 43.79
N LYS A 196 -6.42 -4.39 43.86
CA LYS A 196 -6.86 -5.69 44.41
C LYS A 196 -7.26 -5.59 45.89
N ARG A 197 -6.48 -4.86 46.70
CA ARG A 197 -6.78 -4.58 48.12
C ARG A 197 -8.03 -3.70 48.27
N GLU A 198 -8.15 -2.67 47.46
CA GLU A 198 -9.30 -1.75 47.46
C GLU A 198 -10.59 -2.48 47.06
N ARG A 199 -10.53 -3.33 46.04
CA ARG A 199 -11.64 -4.20 45.62
C ARG A 199 -12.06 -5.16 46.74
N ALA A 200 -11.10 -5.74 47.45
CA ALA A 200 -11.39 -6.62 48.59
C ALA A 200 -12.06 -5.85 49.75
N ARG A 201 -11.60 -4.63 50.05
CA ARG A 201 -12.23 -3.74 51.04
C ARG A 201 -13.65 -3.39 50.64
N LEU A 202 -13.86 -2.87 49.42
CA LEU A 202 -15.17 -2.48 48.92
C LEU A 202 -16.16 -3.65 48.89
N LYS A 203 -15.73 -4.86 48.51
CA LYS A 203 -16.57 -6.06 48.59
C LYS A 203 -17.01 -6.38 50.01
N LYS A 204 -16.12 -6.23 50.98
CA LYS A 204 -16.43 -6.42 52.41
C LYS A 204 -17.42 -5.37 52.90
N ASP A 205 -17.21 -4.11 52.53
CA ASP A 205 -18.08 -3.01 52.93
C ASP A 205 -19.48 -3.19 52.35
N ILE A 206 -19.59 -3.54 51.05
CA ILE A 206 -20.87 -3.85 50.39
C ILE A 206 -21.57 -5.00 51.11
N ALA A 207 -20.86 -6.09 51.42
CA ALA A 207 -21.45 -7.23 52.14
C ALA A 207 -22.02 -6.82 53.51
N SER A 208 -21.26 -6.07 54.30
CA SER A 208 -21.74 -5.59 55.61
C SER A 208 -22.94 -4.65 55.49
N LEU A 209 -22.96 -3.78 54.47
CA LEU A 209 -24.04 -2.83 54.25
C LEU A 209 -25.30 -3.54 53.76
N THR A 210 -25.17 -4.59 52.93
CA THR A 210 -26.31 -5.41 52.51
C THR A 210 -26.91 -6.20 53.67
N GLU A 211 -26.08 -6.71 54.58
CA GLU A 211 -26.53 -7.42 55.78
C GLU A 211 -27.24 -6.47 56.75
N ALA A 212 -26.65 -5.30 57.02
CA ALA A 212 -27.28 -4.26 57.83
C ALA A 212 -28.62 -3.78 57.23
N LYS A 213 -28.69 -3.60 55.91
CA LYS A 213 -29.94 -3.26 55.21
C LYS A 213 -30.99 -4.36 55.34
N HIS A 214 -30.59 -5.63 55.27
CA HIS A 214 -31.52 -6.76 55.42
C HIS A 214 -32.12 -6.80 56.83
N ILE A 215 -31.29 -6.58 57.87
CA ILE A 215 -31.73 -6.48 59.27
C ILE A 215 -32.71 -5.32 59.47
N LEU A 216 -32.44 -4.15 58.89
CA LEU A 216 -33.33 -2.98 59.02
C LEU A 216 -34.68 -3.13 58.31
N LEU A 217 -34.79 -4.01 57.30
CA LEU A 217 -36.02 -4.21 56.53
C LEU A 217 -36.86 -5.40 57.02
N HIS A 218 -36.29 -6.32 57.81
CA HIS A 218 -36.96 -7.54 58.29
C HIS A 218 -36.94 -7.68 59.83
N GLY A 219 -36.37 -6.71 60.54
CA GLY A 219 -36.39 -6.60 62.00
C GLY A 219 -37.42 -5.60 62.51
#